data_AF-A0A6I3L769-F1
#
_entry.id   AF-A0A6I3L769-F1
#
_cell.length_a   1.000
_cell.length_b   1.000
_cell.length_c   1.000
_cell.angle_alpha   90.00
_cell.angle_beta   90.00
_cell.angle_gamma   90.00
#
_symmetry.space_group_name_H-M   'P 1'
#
loop_
_entity.id
_entity.type
_entity.pdbx_description
1 polymer ?
#
loop_
_entity_poly.entity_id
_entity_poly.type
_entity_poly.pdbx_seq_one_letter_code
_entity_poly.pdbx_strand_id
1 'polypeptide(L)' 'MKNVLWFLLGIVGGFVAAHFMNKDPRGNELLASIDARISGFTDTLAQAYHAEVARESAH' A
#
# COMPACT_ATOMS: atom_id res chain seq x y z
N MET A 1 29.15 22.79 -2.22
CA MET A 1 28.94 22.04 -0.96
C MET A 1 27.46 21.75 -0.65
N LYS A 2 26.54 22.72 -0.74
CA LYS A 2 25.12 22.54 -0.31
C LYS A 2 24.34 21.43 -1.03
N ASN A 3 24.59 21.21 -2.32
CA ASN A 3 23.92 20.16 -3.09
C ASN A 3 24.34 18.75 -2.66
N VAL A 4 25.60 18.60 -2.26
CA VAL A 4 26.12 17.34 -1.70
C VAL A 4 25.48 17.07 -0.35
N LEU A 5 25.25 18.11 0.46
CA LEU A 5 24.55 18.00 1.72
C LEU A 5 23.10 17.53 1.53
N TRP A 6 22.38 18.10 0.55
CA TRP A 6 21.02 17.67 0.19
C TRP A 6 20.98 16.25 -0.36
N PHE A 7 21.97 15.86 -1.16
CA PHE A 7 22.08 14.50 -1.68
C PHE A 7 22.32 13.47 -0.56
N LEU A 8 23.22 13.78 0.39
CA LEU A 8 23.45 12.93 1.56
C LEU A 8 22.20 12.85 2.45
N LEU A 9 21.47 13.96 2.62
CA LEU A 9 20.22 13.96 3.37
C LEU A 9 19.18 13.03 2.71
N GLY A 10 19.09 13.04 1.38
CA GLY A 10 18.22 12.15 0.62
C GLY A 10 18.61 10.68 0.73
N ILE A 11 19.91 10.37 0.67
CA ILE A 11 20.41 9.00 0.83
C ILE A 11 20.13 8.48 2.24
N VAL A 12 20.46 9.26 3.28
CA VAL A 12 20.21 8.87 4.67
C VAL A 12 18.71 8.71 4.92
N GLY A 13 17.88 9.62 4.41
CA GLY A 13 16.42 9.53 4.51
C GLY A 13 15.85 8.29 3.81
N GLY A 14 16.29 8.00 2.60
CA GLY A 14 15.88 6.80 1.85
C GLY A 14 16.32 5.51 2.52
N PHE A 15 17.54 5.49 3.07
CA PHE A 15 18.07 4.34 3.79
C PHE A 15 17.33 4.09 5.10
N VAL A 16 16.99 5.14 5.86
CA VAL A 16 16.16 5.02 7.07
C VAL A 16 14.77 4.49 6.71
N ALA A 17 14.12 5.03 5.67
CA ALA A 17 12.82 4.51 5.21
C ALA A 17 12.88 3.02 4.83
N ALA A 18 13.88 2.62 4.06
CA ALA A 18 14.11 1.21 3.70
C ALA A 18 14.47 0.33 4.92
N HIS A 19 15.23 0.88 5.88
CA HIS A 19 15.63 0.15 7.08
C HIS A 19 14.45 -0.07 8.04
N PHE A 20 13.59 0.94 8.22
CA PHE A 20 12.34 0.81 8.95
C PHE A 20 11.41 -0.21 8.27
N MET A 21 11.30 -0.17 6.94
CA MET A 21 10.56 -1.19 6.17
C MET A 21 11.09 -2.61 6.40
N ASN A 22 12.41 -2.77 6.56
CA ASN A 22 13.07 -4.06 6.65
C ASN A 22 13.21 -4.61 8.09
N LYS A 23 13.07 -3.78 9.14
CA LYS A 23 13.36 -4.20 10.53
C LYS A 23 12.24 -3.99 11.54
N ASP A 24 11.19 -3.23 11.25
CA ASP A 24 10.13 -2.99 12.26
C ASP A 24 9.02 -4.06 12.20
N PRO A 25 8.79 -4.85 13.26
CA PRO A 25 7.61 -5.72 13.36
C PRO A 25 6.28 -4.95 13.25
N ARG A 26 6.29 -3.64 13.51
CA ARG A 26 5.16 -2.70 13.27
C ARG A 26 4.87 -2.43 11.79
N GLY A 27 5.85 -2.57 10.89
CA GLY A 27 5.63 -2.43 9.45
C GLY A 27 4.69 -3.52 8.91
N ASN A 28 4.82 -4.74 9.43
CA ASN A 28 3.89 -5.83 9.13
C ASN A 28 2.48 -5.55 9.67
N GLU A 29 2.33 -5.02 10.89
CA GLU A 29 1.00 -4.69 11.45
C GLU A 29 0.32 -3.56 10.66
N LEU A 30 1.06 -2.53 10.27
CA LEU A 30 0.56 -1.44 9.43
C LEU A 30 0.17 -1.95 8.04
N LEU A 31 1.02 -2.75 7.39
CA LEU A 31 0.72 -3.36 6.10
C LEU A 31 -0.46 -4.33 6.19
N ALA A 32 -0.55 -5.17 7.22
CA ALA A 32 -1.67 -6.07 7.44
C ALA A 32 -2.98 -5.32 7.67
N SER A 33 -2.95 -4.19 8.40
CA SER A 33 -4.13 -3.35 8.61
C SER A 33 -4.62 -2.67 7.32
N ILE A 34 -3.68 -2.30 6.45
CA ILE A 34 -3.97 -1.69 5.14
C ILE A 34 -4.49 -2.76 4.17
N ASP A 35 -3.84 -3.92 4.13
CA ASP A 35 -4.22 -5.06 3.30
C ASP A 35 -5.63 -5.56 3.65
N ALA A 36 -5.96 -5.70 4.94
CA ALA A 36 -7.30 -6.09 5.38
C ALA A 36 -8.39 -5.08 4.94
N ARG A 37 -8.11 -3.78 4.99
CA ARG A 37 -9.03 -2.73 4.53
C ARG A 37 -9.21 -2.74 3.02
N ILE A 38 -8.11 -2.90 2.28
CA ILE A 38 -8.13 -2.96 0.81
C ILE A 38 -8.88 -4.22 0.37
N SER A 39 -8.59 -5.39 0.96
CA SER A 39 -9.27 -6.64 0.61
C SER A 39 -10.78 -6.56 0.82
N GLY A 40 -11.25 -5.98 1.94
CA GLY A 40 -12.70 -5.82 2.18
C GLY A 40 -13.36 -4.83 1.21
N PHE A 41 -12.66 -3.75 0.86
CA PHE A 41 -13.13 -2.80 -0.15
C PHE A 41 -13.20 -3.43 -1.54
N THR A 42 -12.13 -4.12 -1.96
CA THR A 42 -12.06 -4.82 -3.25
C THR A 42 -13.10 -5.91 -3.35
N ASP A 43 -13.35 -6.68 -2.29
CA ASP A 43 -14.37 -7.73 -2.27
C ASP A 43 -15.78 -7.14 -2.43
N THR A 44 -16.09 -6.04 -1.73
CA THR A 44 -17.37 -5.34 -1.89
C THR A 44 -17.57 -4.82 -3.31
N LEU A 45 -16.52 -4.24 -3.90
CA LEU A 45 -16.53 -3.79 -5.30
C LEU A 45 -16.70 -4.95 -6.28
N ALA A 46 -15.99 -6.06 -6.07
CA ALA A 46 -16.08 -7.25 -6.91
C ALA A 46 -17.49 -7.85 -6.88
N GLN A 47 -18.10 -7.94 -5.69
CA GLN A 47 -19.48 -8.40 -5.54
C GLN A 47 -20.46 -7.49 -6.29
N ALA A 48 -20.32 -6.16 -6.18
CA ALA A 48 -21.16 -5.21 -6.90
C ALA A 48 -20.98 -5.31 -8.43
N TYR A 49 -19.74 -5.48 -8.89
CA TYR A 49 -19.44 -5.68 -10.31
C TYR A 49 -20.02 -6.98 -10.84
N HIS A 50 -19.83 -8.10 -10.13
CA HIS A 50 -20.41 -9.39 -10.52
C HIS A 50 -21.94 -9.36 -10.51
N ALA A 51 -22.56 -8.66 -9.56
CA ALA A 51 -24.00 -8.48 -9.54
C ALA A 51 -24.49 -7.69 -10.76
N GLU A 52 -23.76 -6.66 -11.19
CA GLU A 52 -24.11 -5.90 -12.40
C GLU A 52 -23.92 -6.73 -13.67
N VAL A 53 -22.80 -7.45 -13.79
CA VAL A 53 -22.55 -8.37 -14.91
C VAL A 53 -23.64 -9.46 -14.97
N ALA A 54 -24.06 -10.00 -13.83
CA ALA A 54 -25.16 -10.97 -13.76
C ALA A 54 -26.51 -10.36 -14.19
N ARG A 55 -26.77 -9.09 -13.87
CA ARG A 55 -27.95 -8.37 -14.35
C ARG A 55 -27.91 -8.12 -15.86
N GLU A 56 -26.75 -7.70 -16.37
CA GLU A 56 -26.55 -7.39 -17.80
C GLU A 56 -26.62 -8.65 -18.67
N SER A 57 -26.01 -9.75 -18.22
CA SER A 57 -26.02 -11.04 -18.93
C SER A 57 -27.33 -11.82 -18.86
N ALA A 58 -28.26 -11.42 -17.98
CA ALA A 58 -29.59 -12.00 -17.88
C ALA A 58 -30.63 -11.35 -18.83
N HIS A 59 -30.20 -10.35 -19.61
CA HIS A 59 -30.99 -9.61 -20.59
C HIS A 59 -30.68 -10.02 -22.03
#